data_AF-A0A4Z1J3U4-F1
#
_entry.id   AF-A0A4Z1J3U4-F1
#
_cell.length_a   1.000
_cell.length_b   1.000
_cell.length_c   1.000
_cell.angle_alpha   90.00
_cell.angle_beta   90.00
_cell.angle_gamma   90.00
#
_symmetry.space_group_name_H-M   'P 1'
#
loop_
_entity.id
_entity.type
_entity.pdbx_description
1 polymer ?
#
loop_
_entity_poly.entity_id
_entity_poly.type
_entity_poly.pdbx_seq_one_letter_code
_entity_poly.pdbx_strand_id
1 'polypeptide(L)'
;MLSPTIRNLLFKGSQNAKDTPRLLSTYRKATSFKNPTPLSTQSRNMASKKPNSSPPSHDMVYFPQMTSDLPASSHEFRRVLFTGLYSQVVLMTIPVGGDIGDEVHTVDQALTFTSGTGLATINGKTQEVRKGDLMVVPAGTQHQFVNTGKEPLILYTIYSPAEHAPTTVHETKEQGDKEEDEGKDEAPAWSRKSKEENEKEGLVKLSGKYD
;
A
#
# COMPACT_ATOMS: atom_id res chain seq x y z
N MET A 1 -60.02 10.71 -4.66
CA MET A 1 -60.49 11.97 -5.25
C MET A 1 -59.33 12.96 -5.23
N LEU A 2 -58.81 13.32 -6.40
CA LEU A 2 -57.71 14.28 -6.57
C LEU A 2 -58.29 15.59 -7.13
N SER A 3 -57.88 16.72 -6.56
CA SER A 3 -58.31 18.05 -6.99
C SER A 3 -57.53 18.51 -8.25
N PRO A 4 -58.19 19.10 -9.26
CA PRO A 4 -57.57 19.48 -10.54
C PRO A 4 -57.25 20.99 -10.64
N THR A 5 -56.63 21.36 -11.77
CA THR A 5 -56.49 22.71 -12.40
C THR A 5 -55.17 23.41 -12.02
N ILE A 6 -54.25 23.75 -12.92
CA ILE A 6 -54.41 24.43 -14.22
C ILE A 6 -53.39 23.94 -15.26
N ARG A 7 -53.89 23.86 -16.50
CA ARG A 7 -53.25 23.44 -17.75
C ARG A 7 -52.70 24.65 -18.51
N ASN A 8 -51.55 24.46 -19.14
CA ASN A 8 -51.07 25.04 -20.41
C ASN A 8 -51.10 26.56 -20.66
N LEU A 9 -49.90 27.11 -20.91
CA LEU A 9 -49.70 28.03 -22.02
C LEU A 9 -48.60 27.49 -22.95
N LEU A 10 -48.96 27.38 -24.22
CA LEU A 10 -48.19 26.84 -25.33
C LEU A 10 -47.15 27.85 -25.87
N PHE A 11 -46.02 27.29 -26.33
CA PHE A 11 -45.17 27.71 -27.45
C PHE A 11 -44.85 29.19 -27.67
N LYS A 12 -43.59 29.55 -27.42
CA LYS A 12 -42.74 30.19 -28.44
C LYS A 12 -41.36 29.56 -28.41
N GLY A 13 -40.97 28.95 -29.53
CA GLY A 13 -39.63 28.44 -29.74
C GLY A 13 -38.59 29.57 -29.78
N SER A 14 -37.39 29.26 -29.33
CA SER A 14 -36.19 29.93 -29.83
C SER A 14 -35.03 28.95 -29.74
N GLN A 15 -34.38 28.79 -30.88
CA GLN A 15 -33.17 28.01 -31.08
C GLN A 15 -32.04 28.57 -30.22
N ASN A 16 -31.28 27.69 -29.56
CA ASN A 16 -29.81 27.76 -29.43
C ASN A 16 -29.33 26.66 -28.48
N ALA A 17 -29.17 25.45 -29.01
CA ALA A 17 -28.32 24.42 -28.44
C ALA A 17 -27.20 24.15 -29.45
N LYS A 18 -26.16 24.98 -29.40
CA LYS A 18 -24.85 24.71 -29.98
C LYS A 18 -23.83 24.90 -28.87
N ASP A 19 -22.85 24.00 -28.83
CA ASP A 19 -21.65 23.99 -27.98
C ASP A 19 -21.68 23.04 -26.78
N THR A 20 -21.85 21.75 -27.07
CA THR A 20 -21.18 20.67 -26.32
C THR A 20 -20.20 19.96 -27.27
N PRO A 21 -18.88 19.99 -27.04
CA PRO A 21 -17.94 19.24 -27.86
C PRO A 21 -18.10 17.73 -27.59
N ARG A 22 -18.56 16.99 -28.60
CA ARG A 22 -18.39 15.54 -28.68
C ARG A 22 -16.90 15.23 -28.71
N LEU A 23 -16.38 14.58 -27.67
CA LEU A 23 -15.08 13.91 -27.71
C LEU A 23 -15.14 12.79 -28.75
N LEU A 24 -14.69 13.09 -29.97
CA LEU A 24 -14.42 12.11 -31.01
C LEU A 24 -13.27 11.22 -30.55
N SER A 25 -13.61 9.99 -30.15
CA SER A 25 -12.69 8.88 -29.98
C SER A 25 -11.95 8.62 -31.30
N THR A 26 -10.77 9.22 -31.44
CA THR A 26 -9.81 8.85 -32.48
C THR A 26 -8.93 7.73 -31.92
N TYR A 27 -9.37 6.49 -32.14
CA TYR A 27 -8.53 5.32 -31.97
C TYR A 27 -7.34 5.46 -32.95
N ARG A 28 -6.17 5.88 -32.44
CA ARG A 28 -4.92 5.80 -33.18
C ARG A 28 -4.58 4.31 -33.35
N LYS A 29 -4.46 3.87 -34.60
CA LYS A 29 -3.89 2.58 -34.99
C LYS A 29 -2.60 2.34 -34.21
N ALA A 30 -2.53 1.17 -33.57
CA ALA A 30 -1.38 0.69 -32.83
C ALA A 30 -0.09 0.83 -33.66
N THR A 31 0.83 1.66 -33.19
CA THR A 31 2.23 1.58 -33.59
C THR A 31 2.80 0.30 -33.02
N SER A 32 3.42 -0.51 -33.89
CA SER A 32 4.15 -1.73 -33.56
C SER A 32 4.90 -1.60 -32.23
N PHE A 33 4.45 -2.34 -31.20
CA PHE A 33 5.22 -2.52 -29.97
C PHE A 33 6.49 -3.29 -30.36
N LYS A 34 7.61 -2.58 -30.49
CA LYS A 34 8.91 -3.24 -30.46
C LYS A 34 8.98 -3.98 -29.14
N ASN A 35 9.18 -5.30 -29.18
CA ASN A 35 9.38 -6.11 -27.99
C ASN A 35 10.42 -5.41 -27.11
N PRO A 36 10.10 -5.10 -25.84
CA PRO A 36 11.10 -4.57 -24.94
C PRO A 36 12.26 -5.56 -24.89
N THR A 37 13.47 -5.04 -25.00
CA THR A 37 14.71 -5.78 -24.75
C THR A 37 14.52 -6.55 -23.45
N PRO A 38 14.84 -7.86 -23.39
CA PRO A 38 14.68 -8.61 -22.15
C PRO A 38 15.42 -7.85 -21.06
N LEU A 39 14.71 -7.52 -19.97
CA LEU A 39 15.34 -6.95 -18.79
C LEU A 39 16.51 -7.88 -18.45
N SER A 40 17.71 -7.30 -18.46
CA SER A 40 18.91 -7.91 -17.94
C SER A 40 18.56 -8.62 -16.63
N THR A 41 18.85 -9.92 -16.55
CA THR A 41 18.81 -10.72 -15.33
C THR A 41 19.89 -10.21 -14.37
N GLN A 42 19.74 -8.98 -13.87
CA GLN A 42 20.53 -8.47 -12.78
C GLN A 42 20.01 -9.09 -11.48
N SER A 43 20.80 -10.08 -11.04
CA SER A 43 21.03 -10.54 -9.67
C SER A 43 19.83 -10.84 -8.78
N ARG A 44 19.70 -12.14 -8.50
CA ARG A 44 18.72 -12.82 -7.65
C ARG A 44 18.86 -12.54 -6.14
N ASN A 45 19.14 -11.32 -5.70
CA ASN A 45 19.18 -11.05 -4.24
C ASN A 45 18.82 -9.61 -3.88
N MET A 46 17.51 -9.31 -3.92
CA MET A 46 16.93 -8.04 -3.47
C MET A 46 16.89 -7.89 -1.93
N ALA A 47 17.14 -8.97 -1.17
CA ALA A 47 17.37 -8.92 0.28
C ALA A 47 18.52 -7.97 0.71
N SER A 48 19.33 -7.50 -0.26
CA SER A 48 20.43 -6.55 -0.06
C SER A 48 20.07 -5.08 -0.33
N LYS A 49 18.88 -4.77 -0.87
CA LYS A 49 18.54 -3.37 -1.17
C LYS A 49 18.18 -2.64 0.12
N LYS A 50 19.11 -1.81 0.58
CA LYS A 50 18.90 -0.95 1.76
C LYS A 50 17.68 -0.05 1.49
N PRO A 51 16.68 0.01 2.39
CA PRO A 51 15.56 0.93 2.24
C PRO A 51 16.05 2.38 2.28
N ASN A 52 15.25 3.29 1.71
CA ASN A 52 15.57 4.71 1.68
C ASN A 52 15.51 5.31 3.09
N SER A 53 16.43 6.23 3.42
CA SER A 53 16.47 6.94 4.71
C SER A 53 16.12 8.44 4.60
N SER A 54 15.59 8.84 3.45
CA SER A 54 15.18 10.21 3.11
C SER A 54 13.88 10.17 2.32
N PRO A 55 13.19 11.31 2.11
CA PRO A 55 12.07 11.37 1.18
C PRO A 55 12.41 10.75 -0.18
N PRO A 56 11.47 10.08 -0.86
CA PRO A 56 11.73 9.41 -2.13
C PRO A 56 12.27 10.37 -3.21
N SER A 57 13.25 9.91 -3.98
CA SER A 57 13.86 10.66 -5.09
C SER A 57 13.03 10.70 -6.38
N HIS A 58 11.81 10.12 -6.37
CA HIS A 58 10.96 9.94 -7.56
C HIS A 58 11.50 8.93 -8.59
N ASP A 59 12.44 8.07 -8.17
CA ASP A 59 12.92 6.95 -8.99
C ASP A 59 12.02 5.71 -8.90
N MET A 60 12.18 4.81 -9.89
CA MET A 60 11.50 3.52 -9.89
C MET A 60 11.93 2.66 -8.68
N VAL A 61 10.95 2.23 -7.90
CA VAL A 61 11.11 1.20 -6.88
C VAL A 61 10.43 -0.07 -7.39
N TYR A 62 11.21 -1.13 -7.62
CA TYR A 62 10.75 -2.38 -8.20
C TYR A 62 11.12 -3.56 -7.31
N PHE A 63 10.12 -4.37 -6.94
CA PHE A 63 10.27 -5.59 -6.15
C PHE A 63 9.77 -6.79 -6.99
N PRO A 64 10.66 -7.48 -7.71
CA PRO A 64 10.26 -8.65 -8.50
C PRO A 64 9.80 -9.78 -7.57
N GLN A 65 8.83 -10.58 -8.03
CA GLN A 65 8.37 -11.78 -7.30
C GLN A 65 7.86 -11.47 -5.88
N MET A 66 7.29 -10.28 -5.65
CA MET A 66 6.79 -9.82 -4.34
C MET A 66 5.73 -10.77 -3.73
N THR A 67 4.98 -11.49 -4.57
CA THR A 67 3.93 -12.42 -4.13
C THR A 67 4.40 -13.86 -4.01
N SER A 68 5.70 -14.12 -4.22
CA SER A 68 6.30 -15.46 -4.21
C SER A 68 7.69 -15.47 -3.58
N ASP A 69 8.74 -15.31 -4.39
CA ASP A 69 10.11 -15.63 -3.99
C ASP A 69 10.72 -14.58 -3.05
N LEU A 70 10.37 -13.30 -3.22
CA LEU A 70 11.04 -12.22 -2.49
C LEU A 70 10.74 -12.29 -0.98
N PRO A 71 9.48 -12.37 -0.53
CA PRO A 71 9.19 -12.53 0.89
C PRO A 71 9.76 -13.84 1.46
N ALA A 72 9.73 -14.93 0.68
CA ALA A 72 10.23 -16.23 1.10
C ALA A 72 11.75 -16.27 1.37
N SER A 73 12.50 -15.26 0.91
CA SER A 73 13.94 -15.12 1.16
C SER A 73 14.30 -14.42 2.48
N SER A 74 13.30 -13.92 3.21
CA SER A 74 13.47 -13.16 4.46
C SER A 74 13.07 -14.02 5.67
N HIS A 75 13.87 -13.96 6.72
CA HIS A 75 13.62 -14.67 7.98
C HIS A 75 13.35 -13.72 9.14
N GLU A 76 13.58 -12.43 8.92
CA GLU A 76 13.37 -11.37 9.88
C GLU A 76 11.88 -11.22 10.20
N PHE A 77 11.57 -11.06 11.49
CA PHE A 77 10.22 -10.78 11.94
C PHE A 77 9.62 -9.57 11.20
N ARG A 78 10.43 -8.51 11.03
CA ARG A 78 10.02 -7.30 10.31
C ARG A 78 11.17 -6.69 9.53
N ARG A 79 10.93 -6.29 8.29
CA ARG A 79 11.91 -5.58 7.45
C ARG A 79 11.24 -4.54 6.58
N VAL A 80 11.60 -3.28 6.76
CA VAL A 80 11.15 -2.19 5.88
C VAL A 80 11.87 -2.29 4.53
N LEU A 81 11.10 -2.28 3.43
CA LEU A 81 11.63 -2.29 2.07
C LEU A 81 11.66 -0.90 1.44
N PHE A 82 10.66 -0.07 1.75
CA PHE A 82 10.51 1.26 1.19
C PHE A 82 9.60 2.12 2.06
N THR A 83 9.97 3.39 2.25
CA THR A 83 9.15 4.38 2.94
C THR A 83 8.88 5.57 2.02
N GLY A 84 7.63 5.69 1.58
CA GLY A 84 7.15 6.79 0.74
C GLY A 84 6.75 8.03 1.53
N LEU A 85 6.15 9.00 0.83
CA LEU A 85 5.49 10.15 1.46
C LEU A 85 4.15 9.76 2.11
N TYR A 86 3.49 8.73 1.60
CA TYR A 86 2.11 8.37 1.99
C TYR A 86 1.93 6.90 2.36
N SER A 87 2.95 6.07 2.17
CA SER A 87 2.86 4.64 2.47
C SER A 87 4.23 4.02 2.77
N GLN A 88 4.24 2.87 3.43
CA GLN A 88 5.45 2.10 3.72
C GLN A 88 5.22 0.63 3.39
N VAL A 89 6.21 0.01 2.73
CA VAL A 89 6.18 -1.41 2.37
C VAL A 89 7.11 -2.17 3.31
N VAL A 90 6.57 -3.19 3.96
CA VAL A 90 7.27 -3.98 4.99
C VAL A 90 7.06 -5.47 4.73
N LEU A 91 8.12 -6.28 4.89
CA LEU A 91 8.03 -7.74 4.94
C LEU A 91 7.94 -8.21 6.38
N MET A 92 7.19 -9.29 6.59
CA MET A 92 7.16 -9.96 7.89
C MET A 92 7.16 -11.48 7.72
N THR A 93 7.91 -12.14 8.59
CA THR A 93 7.94 -13.60 8.72
C THR A 93 7.57 -13.97 10.16
N ILE A 94 6.40 -14.58 10.32
CA ILE A 94 5.88 -14.96 11.64
C ILE A 94 6.17 -16.44 11.88
N PRO A 95 6.96 -16.80 12.91
CA PRO A 95 7.30 -18.18 13.20
C PRO A 95 6.05 -19.01 13.54
N VAL A 96 6.16 -20.34 13.47
CA VAL A 96 5.06 -21.25 13.82
C VAL A 96 4.64 -21.01 15.27
N GLY A 97 3.35 -20.79 15.49
CA GLY A 97 2.78 -20.48 16.81
C GLY A 97 3.06 -19.05 17.31
N GLY A 98 3.79 -18.23 16.54
CA GLY A 98 3.98 -16.82 16.83
C GLY A 98 2.85 -15.93 16.31
N ASP A 99 2.94 -14.66 16.63
CA ASP A 99 1.99 -13.62 16.26
C ASP A 99 2.70 -12.30 15.93
N ILE A 100 1.95 -11.36 15.34
CA ILE A 100 2.44 -10.00 15.08
C ILE A 100 2.40 -9.13 16.35
N GLY A 101 1.39 -9.32 17.20
CA GLY A 101 1.03 -8.45 18.32
C GLY A 101 -0.47 -8.14 18.34
N ASP A 102 -0.97 -7.72 19.51
CA ASP A 102 -2.30 -7.14 19.68
C ASP A 102 -2.18 -5.62 19.51
N GLU A 103 -2.43 -5.15 18.29
CA GLU A 103 -2.01 -3.83 17.84
C GLU A 103 -3.19 -2.88 17.59
N VAL A 104 -2.93 -1.59 17.84
CA VAL A 104 -3.79 -0.48 17.40
C VAL A 104 -2.88 0.66 16.91
N HIS A 105 -2.97 0.99 15.63
CA HIS A 105 -2.24 2.12 15.06
C HIS A 105 -3.16 3.11 14.36
N THR A 106 -2.75 4.38 14.26
CA THR A 106 -3.54 5.47 13.65
C THR A 106 -3.43 5.54 12.13
N VAL A 107 -2.86 4.51 11.50
CA VAL A 107 -2.70 4.39 10.05
C VAL A 107 -3.56 3.25 9.51
N ASP A 108 -3.93 3.30 8.22
CA ASP A 108 -4.49 2.12 7.56
C ASP A 108 -3.36 1.11 7.27
N GLN A 109 -3.67 -0.18 7.33
CA GLN A 109 -2.74 -1.24 7.03
C GLN A 109 -3.38 -2.29 6.10
N ALA A 110 -2.68 -2.67 5.05
CA ALA A 110 -3.09 -3.72 4.12
C ALA A 110 -2.05 -4.83 4.07
N LEU A 111 -2.44 -6.06 4.41
CA LEU A 111 -1.56 -7.22 4.55
C LEU A 111 -1.89 -8.27 3.49
N THR A 112 -0.91 -8.63 2.67
CA THR A 112 -1.03 -9.71 1.68
C THR A 112 -0.21 -10.90 2.11
N PHE A 113 -0.86 -12.06 2.24
CA PHE A 113 -0.22 -13.29 2.68
C PHE A 113 0.38 -14.05 1.50
N THR A 114 1.65 -14.44 1.62
CA THR A 114 2.41 -15.10 0.53
C THR A 114 2.81 -16.53 0.86
N SER A 115 2.73 -16.95 2.13
CA SER A 115 3.00 -18.31 2.61
C SER A 115 2.27 -18.59 3.93
N GLY A 116 2.07 -19.87 4.27
CA GLY A 116 1.51 -20.28 5.55
C GLY A 116 0.00 -20.07 5.69
N THR A 117 -0.48 -20.35 6.89
CA THR A 117 -1.87 -20.21 7.31
C THR A 117 -1.92 -19.57 8.69
N GLY A 118 -2.85 -18.65 8.90
CA GLY A 118 -3.02 -17.98 10.18
C GLY A 118 -4.47 -17.64 10.50
N LEU A 119 -4.66 -17.03 11.66
CA LEU A 119 -5.93 -16.48 12.10
C LEU A 119 -5.79 -14.97 12.28
N ALA A 120 -6.54 -14.22 11.48
CA ALA A 120 -6.71 -12.78 11.65
C ALA A 120 -7.87 -12.51 12.60
N THR A 121 -7.68 -11.61 13.57
CA THR A 121 -8.75 -11.07 14.41
C THR A 121 -8.75 -9.56 14.23
N ILE A 122 -9.84 -8.98 13.73
CA ILE A 122 -9.98 -7.53 13.51
C ILE A 122 -11.29 -7.08 14.13
N ASN A 123 -11.23 -6.15 15.08
CA ASN A 123 -12.40 -5.67 15.83
C ASN A 123 -13.25 -6.84 16.39
N GLY A 124 -12.58 -7.81 16.99
CA GLY A 124 -13.21 -9.01 17.56
C GLY A 124 -13.77 -10.02 16.56
N LYS A 125 -13.66 -9.80 15.24
CA LYS A 125 -14.08 -10.76 14.21
C LYS A 125 -12.90 -11.56 13.70
N THR A 126 -13.07 -12.87 13.61
CA THR A 126 -12.02 -13.80 13.20
C THR A 126 -12.20 -14.27 11.76
N GLN A 127 -11.08 -14.48 11.06
CA GLN A 127 -11.03 -15.04 9.71
C GLN A 127 -9.72 -15.79 9.51
N GLU A 128 -9.80 -17.01 9.00
CA GLU A 128 -8.61 -17.74 8.55
C GLU A 128 -8.01 -17.06 7.32
N VAL A 129 -6.68 -16.94 7.31
CA VAL A 129 -5.91 -16.36 6.21
C VAL A 129 -4.88 -17.37 5.71
N ARG A 130 -4.62 -17.31 4.41
CA ARG A 130 -3.63 -18.15 3.73
C ARG A 130 -3.02 -17.41 2.55
N LYS A 131 -2.01 -18.04 1.93
CA LYS A 131 -1.39 -17.54 0.69
C LYS A 131 -2.44 -17.09 -0.34
N GLY A 132 -2.29 -15.85 -0.80
CA GLY A 132 -3.16 -15.21 -1.79
C GLY A 132 -4.26 -14.33 -1.21
N ASP A 133 -4.50 -14.40 0.10
CA ASP A 133 -5.48 -13.55 0.77
C ASP A 133 -4.92 -12.15 1.05
N LEU A 134 -5.83 -11.18 1.15
CA LEU A 134 -5.58 -9.79 1.52
C LEU A 134 -6.46 -9.43 2.73
N MET A 135 -5.86 -8.80 3.73
CA MET A 135 -6.57 -8.19 4.85
C MET A 135 -6.33 -6.69 4.85
N VAL A 136 -7.36 -5.92 5.21
CA VAL A 136 -7.26 -4.47 5.40
C VAL A 136 -7.74 -4.15 6.81
N VAL A 137 -6.88 -3.47 7.56
CA VAL A 137 -7.13 -2.97 8.90
C VAL A 137 -7.27 -1.45 8.80
N PRO A 138 -8.48 -0.90 9.03
CA PRO A 138 -8.68 0.54 9.10
C PRO A 138 -7.99 1.15 10.32
N ALA A 139 -7.53 2.40 10.19
CA ALA A 139 -6.93 3.16 11.27
C ALA A 139 -7.75 3.14 12.57
N GLY A 140 -7.07 2.97 13.71
CA GLY A 140 -7.68 2.91 15.04
C GLY A 140 -8.42 1.60 15.34
N THR A 141 -8.29 0.59 14.48
CA THR A 141 -8.94 -0.72 14.69
C THR A 141 -7.97 -1.69 15.35
N GLN A 142 -8.40 -2.29 16.46
CA GLN A 142 -7.67 -3.40 17.08
C GLN A 142 -7.57 -4.58 16.11
N HIS A 143 -6.37 -5.14 16.02
CA HIS A 143 -6.11 -6.29 15.17
C HIS A 143 -4.98 -7.17 15.71
N GLN A 144 -5.06 -8.46 15.39
CA GLN A 144 -4.03 -9.44 15.70
C GLN A 144 -3.97 -10.49 14.58
N PHE A 145 -2.76 -10.95 14.27
CA PHE A 145 -2.51 -12.03 13.32
C PHE A 145 -1.64 -13.09 13.97
N VAL A 146 -2.17 -14.32 14.06
CA VAL A 146 -1.50 -15.45 14.69
C VAL A 146 -1.19 -16.51 13.64
N ASN A 147 0.03 -17.04 13.62
CA ASN A 147 0.39 -18.19 12.80
C ASN A 147 -0.13 -19.49 13.44
N THR A 148 -1.21 -20.02 12.89
CA THR A 148 -1.83 -21.29 13.31
C THR A 148 -1.41 -22.49 12.44
N GLY A 149 -0.51 -22.26 11.49
CA GLY A 149 -0.03 -23.26 10.54
C GLY A 149 1.13 -24.12 11.05
N LYS A 150 1.70 -24.90 10.13
CA LYS A 150 2.88 -25.75 10.36
C LYS A 150 4.16 -25.19 9.72
N GLU A 151 4.05 -24.06 9.06
CA GLU A 151 5.13 -23.36 8.37
C GLU A 151 5.04 -21.86 8.71
N PRO A 152 6.12 -21.08 8.50
CA PRO A 152 6.07 -19.64 8.72
C PRO A 152 4.95 -18.97 7.91
N LEU A 153 4.21 -18.08 8.58
CA LEU A 153 3.25 -17.19 7.94
C LEU A 153 4.04 -16.00 7.42
N ILE A 154 4.17 -15.92 6.10
CA ILE A 154 4.95 -14.88 5.43
C ILE A 154 3.97 -13.94 4.73
N LEU A 155 4.18 -12.65 4.92
CA LEU A 155 3.36 -11.61 4.32
C LEU A 155 4.19 -10.38 3.99
N TYR A 156 3.60 -9.52 3.19
CA TYR A 156 4.02 -8.12 3.14
C TYR A 156 2.84 -7.24 3.51
N THR A 157 3.16 -6.10 4.12
CA THR A 157 2.17 -5.12 4.55
C THR A 157 2.48 -3.75 3.98
N ILE A 158 1.41 -3.00 3.72
CA ILE A 158 1.45 -1.60 3.32
C ILE A 158 0.78 -0.79 4.42
N TYR A 159 1.56 0.00 5.15
CA TYR A 159 1.03 1.04 6.04
C TYR A 159 0.77 2.32 5.26
N SER A 160 -0.29 3.05 5.59
CA SER A 160 -0.61 4.36 4.99
C SER A 160 -1.13 5.35 6.03
N PRO A 161 -0.33 6.34 6.49
CA PRO A 161 1.10 6.57 6.20
C PRO A 161 2.04 5.53 6.84
N ALA A 162 3.36 5.74 6.74
CA ALA A 162 4.36 4.87 7.34
C ALA A 162 4.20 4.72 8.86
N GLU A 163 4.56 3.56 9.39
CA GLU A 163 4.46 3.26 10.82
C GLU A 163 5.83 3.10 11.49
N HIS A 164 6.77 2.43 10.82
CA HIS A 164 8.09 2.10 11.35
C HIS A 164 9.17 3.08 10.88
N ALA A 165 10.31 3.08 11.56
CA ALA A 165 11.49 3.80 11.10
C ALA A 165 11.92 3.30 9.71
N PRO A 166 12.44 4.19 8.84
CA PRO A 166 12.55 3.91 7.41
C PRO A 166 13.57 2.81 7.07
N THR A 167 14.44 2.45 8.01
CA THR A 167 15.47 1.42 7.85
C THR A 167 15.33 0.25 8.80
N THR A 168 14.15 0.08 9.40
CA THR A 168 13.88 -0.95 10.41
C THR A 168 14.10 -2.36 9.88
N VAL A 169 14.84 -3.14 10.67
CA VAL A 169 15.01 -4.58 10.54
C VAL A 169 14.99 -5.18 11.94
N HIS A 170 13.96 -5.97 12.24
CA HIS A 170 13.81 -6.69 13.49
C HIS A 170 13.96 -8.18 13.21
N GLU A 171 14.97 -8.80 13.80
CA GLU A 171 15.22 -10.24 13.67
C GLU A 171 14.12 -11.02 14.38
N THR A 172 13.65 -10.52 15.53
CA THR A 172 12.60 -11.15 16.35
C THR A 172 11.52 -10.17 16.76
N LYS A 173 10.37 -10.71 17.20
CA LYS A 173 9.27 -9.89 17.75
C LYS A 173 9.73 -9.12 18.98
N GLU A 174 10.46 -9.77 19.88
CA GLU A 174 10.93 -9.16 21.14
C GLU A 174 11.88 -7.98 20.89
N GLN A 175 12.69 -8.05 19.83
CA GLN A 175 13.48 -6.91 19.39
C GLN A 175 12.58 -5.77 18.92
N GLY A 176 11.57 -6.07 18.09
CA GLY A 176 10.66 -5.08 17.55
C GLY A 176 9.83 -4.39 18.63
N ASP A 177 9.19 -5.16 19.51
CA ASP A 177 8.42 -4.63 20.64
C ASP A 177 9.28 -3.69 21.50
N LYS A 178 10.53 -4.09 21.78
CA LYS A 178 11.46 -3.28 22.57
C LYS A 178 11.85 -1.98 21.86
N GLU A 179 12.15 -2.03 20.56
CA GLU A 179 12.53 -0.83 19.81
C GLU A 179 11.36 0.14 19.64
N GLU A 180 10.13 -0.36 19.54
CA GLU A 180 8.91 0.44 19.58
C GLU A 180 8.72 1.11 20.96
N ASP A 181 8.80 0.35 22.05
CA ASP A 181 8.69 0.86 23.42
C ASP A 181 9.76 1.91 23.76
N GLU A 182 10.97 1.74 23.23
CA GLU A 182 12.09 2.67 23.41
C GLU A 182 12.03 3.89 22.45
N GLY A 183 11.03 3.97 21.56
CA GLY A 183 10.87 5.06 20.58
C GLY A 183 11.95 5.06 19.50
N LYS A 184 12.55 3.90 19.21
CA LYS A 184 13.60 3.72 18.18
C LYS A 184 13.03 3.34 16.83
N ASP A 185 11.81 2.79 16.80
CA ASP A 185 11.11 2.38 15.59
C ASP A 185 9.98 3.35 15.19
N GLU A 186 10.30 4.64 15.08
CA GLU A 186 9.30 5.67 14.75
C GLU A 186 9.28 6.04 13.26
N ALA A 187 8.07 6.13 12.70
CA ALA A 187 7.85 6.67 11.35
C ALA A 187 8.54 8.03 11.14
N PRO A 188 9.17 8.26 9.98
CA PRO A 188 9.85 9.51 9.73
C PRO A 188 8.87 10.68 9.53
N ALA A 189 9.23 11.87 10.01
CA ALA A 189 8.34 13.04 9.95
C ALA A 189 7.84 13.38 8.52
N TRP A 190 8.61 13.10 7.46
CA TRP A 190 8.18 13.36 6.08
C TRP A 190 6.99 12.52 5.63
N SER A 191 6.79 11.33 6.20
CA SER A 191 5.66 10.47 5.84
C SER A 191 4.36 10.88 6.52
N ARG A 192 4.41 11.82 7.47
CA ARG A 192 3.24 12.34 8.19
C ARG A 192 2.68 13.62 7.57
N LYS A 193 3.38 14.19 6.57
CA LYS A 193 2.94 15.40 5.88
C LYS A 193 1.70 15.14 5.03
N SER A 194 0.79 16.09 5.04
CA SER A 194 -0.38 16.09 4.16
C SER A 194 0.03 16.23 2.69
N LYS A 195 -0.93 15.94 1.80
CA LYS A 195 -0.78 16.21 0.37
C LYS A 195 -0.43 17.67 0.10
N GLU A 196 -1.13 18.61 0.74
CA GLU A 196 -0.94 20.04 0.52
C GLU A 196 0.47 20.49 0.91
N GLU A 197 0.99 20.02 2.05
CA GLU A 197 2.35 20.31 2.50
C GLU A 197 3.40 19.77 1.52
N ASN A 198 3.26 18.52 1.09
CA ASN A 198 4.20 17.92 0.14
C ASN A 198 4.17 18.61 -1.23
N GLU A 199 3.01 19.05 -1.71
CA GLU A 199 2.88 19.84 -2.95
C GLU A 199 3.52 21.22 -2.80
N LYS A 200 3.27 21.91 -1.68
CA LYS A 200 3.84 23.23 -1.39
C LYS A 200 5.37 23.20 -1.27
N GLU A 201 5.93 22.14 -0.69
CA GLU A 201 7.37 21.94 -0.56
C GLU A 201 8.05 21.44 -1.85
N GLY A 202 7.26 21.14 -2.90
CA GLY A 202 7.78 20.61 -4.15
C GLY A 202 8.23 19.15 -4.10
N LEU A 203 7.95 18.45 -2.99
CA LEU A 203 8.11 16.99 -2.87
C LEU A 203 7.09 16.24 -3.73
N VAL A 204 5.96 16.87 -4.07
CA VAL A 204 5.03 16.37 -5.08
C VAL A 204 4.78 17.47 -6.12
N LYS A 205 5.22 17.23 -7.35
CA LYS A 205 4.99 18.13 -8.49
C LYS A 205 3.92 17.52 -9.39
N LEU A 206 2.80 18.22 -9.59
CA LEU A 206 1.73 17.79 -10.49
C LEU A 206 2.19 17.64 -11.96
N SER A 207 3.30 18.26 -12.34
CA SER A 207 3.95 18.08 -13.64
C SER A 207 4.53 16.68 -13.84
N GLY A 208 4.78 15.93 -12.75
CA GLY A 208 5.47 14.65 -12.76
C GLY A 208 6.96 14.75 -13.14
N LYS A 209 7.52 15.97 -13.19
CA LYS A 209 8.93 16.21 -13.56
C LYS A 209 9.72 16.64 -12.34
N TYR A 210 10.77 15.90 -12.04
CA TYR A 210 11.71 16.15 -10.96
C TYR A 210 13.11 16.34 -11.55
N ASP A 211 13.93 17.12 -10.87
CA ASP A 211 15.27 17.50 -11.32
C ASP A 211 16.32 16.46 -10.90
#